data_AF-A0A926KYP2-F1
#
_entry.id   AF-A0A926KYP2-F1
#
_cell.length_a   1.000
_cell.length_b   1.000
_cell.length_c   1.000
_cell.angle_alpha   90.00
_cell.angle_beta   90.00
_cell.angle_gamma   90.00
#
_symmetry.space_group_name_H-M   'P 1'
#
loop_
_entity.id
_entity.type
_entity.pdbx_description
1 polymer ?
#
loop_
_entity_poly.entity_id
_entity_poly.type
_entity_poly.pdbx_seq_one_letter_code
_entity_poly.pdbx_strand_id
1 'polypeptide(L)'
;MTVENSPFLLGTRPAAWVPPDTAAVLRAHVAVLRGADAEDLLALPPVRDFLARGAHRPAEAAEFAKVLAGYDGGEDAAARLADFGQAAVEQQCQQWLSDPDASLRDKAFLISLAVFDRAPYVLAAELADKLFVHFQRLQHPEQPPEVPVFGLAAATRLDRARATGEVRAEETEWGPVPQFTAYFRKEGTARVLLTEVWTGHPSARPALVAWLRELARDGRPVVRTRAAAATALLARADLPSAVALLIDGWAVSKSFGPRVTAANALTLAQLLDAPAVLRLLTQWCTDTHWARRWTAIRAFGLLAPLRPGLAAPALSALAARARAGNSSPAEAGNLVESTALLLSVGVRRGEMLAELERLLHHDTAPVRALALGAFVRACDNAEEGALVEWYADTGMYEAGSARDLATLWRTALGDRAHTRRALDALQTWVHVAARRADVAQALELLLPALVVTADDHKRLRHELHTLRAPDGGPRPPVADRLLGLLAHAADPRPTDPSRS
;
A
#
# COMPACT_ATOMS: atom_id res chain seq x y z
N MET A 1 -16.75 -57.25 -24.28
CA MET A 1 -16.87 -56.11 -25.21
C MET A 1 -17.37 -54.93 -24.41
N THR A 2 -16.44 -54.11 -23.92
CA THR A 2 -16.71 -52.87 -23.20
C THR A 2 -17.05 -51.81 -24.23
N VAL A 3 -18.30 -51.37 -24.25
CA VAL A 3 -18.72 -50.21 -25.04
C VAL A 3 -18.21 -48.98 -24.31
N GLU A 4 -17.19 -48.33 -24.86
CA GLU A 4 -16.77 -47.00 -24.44
C GLU A 4 -17.95 -46.05 -24.61
N ASN A 5 -18.50 -45.55 -23.50
CA ASN A 5 -19.40 -44.40 -23.50
C ASN A 5 -18.58 -43.14 -23.80
N SER A 6 -18.16 -43.02 -25.06
CA SER A 6 -17.62 -41.79 -25.62
C SER A 6 -18.80 -40.87 -25.96
N PRO A 7 -18.85 -39.62 -25.46
CA PRO A 7 -19.94 -38.67 -25.76
C PRO A 7 -19.89 -38.15 -27.20
N PHE A 8 -18.95 -38.66 -28.02
CA PHE A 8 -18.73 -38.20 -29.37
C PHE A 8 -19.52 -39.08 -30.36
N LEU A 9 -20.52 -38.49 -31.01
CA LEU A 9 -21.24 -39.11 -32.12
C LEU A 9 -20.24 -39.49 -33.22
N LEU A 10 -20.10 -40.80 -33.49
CA LEU A 10 -19.25 -41.33 -34.55
C LEU A 10 -19.60 -40.67 -35.90
N GLY A 11 -18.60 -40.11 -36.58
CA GLY A 11 -18.77 -39.44 -37.88
C GLY A 11 -18.99 -37.92 -37.81
N THR A 12 -19.10 -37.32 -36.63
CA THR A 12 -19.19 -35.85 -36.48
C THR A 12 -17.85 -35.27 -36.05
N ARG A 13 -17.45 -34.14 -36.67
CA ARG A 13 -16.31 -33.35 -36.20
C ARG A 13 -16.79 -32.51 -35.01
N PRO A 14 -16.27 -32.70 -33.79
CA PRO A 14 -16.60 -31.81 -32.69
C PRO A 14 -16.13 -30.40 -33.03
N ALA A 15 -17.07 -29.46 -33.07
CA ALA A 15 -16.77 -28.04 -33.18
C ALA A 15 -16.60 -27.48 -31.76
N ALA A 16 -15.53 -26.73 -31.53
CA ALA A 16 -15.39 -25.99 -30.29
C ALA A 16 -16.53 -24.97 -30.21
N TRP A 17 -17.38 -25.07 -29.19
CA TRP A 17 -18.42 -24.09 -28.95
C TRP A 17 -17.77 -22.76 -28.58
N VAL A 18 -18.02 -21.73 -29.39
CA VAL A 18 -17.60 -20.36 -29.13
C VAL A 18 -18.84 -19.57 -28.71
N PRO A 19 -18.85 -18.93 -27.52
CA PRO A 19 -19.98 -18.12 -27.10
C PRO A 19 -20.18 -16.94 -28.07
N PRO A 20 -21.42 -16.51 -28.31
CA PRO A 20 -21.70 -15.35 -29.15
C PRO A 20 -21.11 -14.08 -28.50
N ASP A 21 -20.74 -13.12 -29.34
CA ASP A 21 -20.24 -11.83 -28.88
C ASP A 21 -21.27 -11.10 -28.01
N THR A 22 -20.79 -10.45 -26.93
CA THR A 22 -21.66 -9.78 -25.97
C THR A 22 -22.45 -8.64 -26.63
N ALA A 23 -21.83 -7.88 -27.53
CA ALA A 23 -22.50 -6.78 -28.21
C ALA A 23 -23.58 -7.29 -29.18
N ALA A 24 -23.33 -8.43 -29.84
CA ALA A 24 -24.32 -9.09 -30.68
C ALA A 24 -25.55 -9.56 -29.89
N VAL A 25 -25.34 -10.21 -28.74
CA VAL A 25 -26.42 -10.65 -27.85
C VAL A 25 -27.22 -9.45 -27.34
N LEU A 26 -26.54 -8.42 -26.83
CA LEU A 26 -27.18 -7.21 -26.31
C LEU A 26 -28.02 -6.52 -27.38
N ARG A 27 -27.45 -6.29 -28.57
CA ARG A 27 -28.17 -5.65 -29.69
C ARG A 27 -29.42 -6.45 -30.08
N ALA A 28 -29.32 -7.77 -30.19
CA ALA A 28 -30.45 -8.62 -30.53
C ALA A 28 -31.60 -8.50 -29.51
N HIS A 29 -31.28 -8.52 -28.21
CA HIS A 29 -32.31 -8.39 -27.16
C HIS A 29 -32.91 -6.98 -27.08
N VAL A 30 -32.11 -5.92 -27.20
CA VAL A 30 -32.61 -4.53 -27.16
C VAL A 30 -33.46 -4.22 -28.39
N ALA A 31 -33.08 -4.69 -29.58
CA ALA A 31 -33.87 -4.52 -30.80
C ALA A 31 -35.28 -5.15 -30.66
N VAL A 32 -35.39 -6.31 -30.01
CA VAL A 32 -36.68 -6.95 -29.73
C VAL A 32 -37.50 -6.15 -28.71
N LEU A 33 -36.87 -5.55 -27.70
CA LEU A 33 -37.57 -4.87 -26.60
C LEU A 33 -37.94 -3.40 -26.89
N ARG A 34 -37.15 -2.69 -27.70
CA ARG A 34 -37.27 -1.23 -27.91
C ARG A 34 -37.34 -0.80 -29.38
N GLY A 35 -37.13 -1.71 -30.33
CA GLY A 35 -37.30 -1.45 -31.75
C GLY A 35 -36.44 -0.28 -32.26
N ALA A 36 -37.10 0.83 -32.60
CA ALA A 36 -36.45 2.01 -33.20
C ALA A 36 -35.44 2.71 -32.28
N ASP A 37 -35.63 2.67 -30.96
CA ASP A 37 -34.75 3.34 -29.98
C ASP A 37 -33.46 2.53 -29.69
N ALA A 38 -33.31 1.34 -30.28
CA ALA A 38 -32.29 0.39 -29.86
C ALA A 38 -30.86 0.91 -30.06
N GLU A 39 -30.57 1.57 -31.18
CA GLU A 39 -29.22 2.09 -31.46
C GLU A 39 -28.86 3.29 -30.57
N ASP A 40 -29.85 4.14 -30.24
CA ASP A 40 -29.66 5.26 -29.32
C ASP A 40 -29.35 4.78 -27.89
N LEU A 41 -30.07 3.74 -27.43
CA LEU A 41 -29.81 3.10 -26.14
C LEU A 41 -28.44 2.41 -26.10
N LEU A 42 -28.02 1.76 -27.19
CA LEU A 42 -26.70 1.12 -27.29
C LEU A 42 -25.55 2.14 -27.29
N ALA A 43 -25.81 3.39 -27.68
CA ALA A 43 -24.83 4.46 -27.70
C ALA A 43 -24.55 5.07 -26.31
N LEU A 44 -25.37 4.77 -25.28
CA LEU A 44 -25.22 5.32 -23.95
C LEU A 44 -23.85 4.99 -23.32
N PRO A 45 -23.22 5.92 -22.56
CA PRO A 45 -21.92 5.69 -21.93
C PRO A 45 -21.88 4.43 -21.03
N PRO A 46 -22.88 4.17 -20.15
CA PRO A 46 -22.89 2.94 -19.34
C PRO A 46 -22.90 1.64 -20.15
N VAL A 47 -23.48 1.65 -21.36
CA VAL A 47 -23.52 0.49 -22.25
C VAL A 47 -22.17 0.24 -22.88
N ARG A 48 -21.47 1.31 -23.29
CA ARG A 48 -20.09 1.22 -23.78
C ARG A 48 -19.16 0.69 -22.69
N ASP A 49 -19.31 1.19 -21.46
CA ASP A 49 -18.54 0.72 -20.32
C ASP A 49 -18.82 -0.75 -19.99
N PHE A 50 -20.09 -1.18 -20.10
CA PHE A 50 -20.44 -2.59 -19.96
C PHE A 50 -19.73 -3.44 -21.03
N LEU A 51 -19.82 -3.08 -22.31
CA LEU A 51 -19.22 -3.84 -23.40
C LEU A 51 -17.68 -3.86 -23.36
N ALA A 52 -17.05 -2.74 -22.98
CA ALA A 52 -15.59 -2.63 -22.88
C ALA A 52 -14.97 -3.59 -21.86
N ARG A 53 -15.74 -4.05 -20.86
CA ARG A 53 -15.28 -5.01 -19.84
C ARG A 53 -15.16 -6.45 -20.35
N GLY A 54 -15.59 -6.76 -21.58
CA GLY A 54 -15.15 -7.91 -22.38
C GLY A 54 -15.44 -9.34 -21.88
N ALA A 55 -16.10 -9.54 -20.74
CA ALA A 55 -16.22 -10.86 -20.09
C ALA A 55 -17.63 -11.16 -19.56
N HIS A 56 -18.68 -10.90 -20.35
CA HIS A 56 -20.06 -11.13 -19.93
C HIS A 56 -20.64 -12.42 -20.50
N ARG A 57 -21.52 -13.07 -19.74
CA ARG A 57 -22.29 -14.21 -20.24
C ARG A 57 -23.41 -13.75 -21.17
N PRO A 58 -23.85 -14.57 -22.13
CA PRO A 58 -25.07 -14.29 -22.90
C PRO A 58 -26.28 -14.00 -22.01
N ALA A 59 -26.43 -14.75 -20.90
CA ALA A 59 -27.50 -14.49 -19.93
C ALA A 59 -27.36 -13.14 -19.22
N GLU A 60 -26.14 -12.71 -18.88
CA GLU A 60 -25.91 -11.40 -18.26
C GLU A 60 -26.18 -10.26 -19.27
N ALA A 61 -25.80 -10.45 -20.53
CA ALA A 61 -26.12 -9.52 -21.61
C ALA A 61 -27.64 -9.41 -21.85
N ALA A 62 -28.36 -10.52 -21.75
CA ALA A 62 -29.82 -10.54 -21.84
C ALA A 62 -30.50 -9.85 -20.65
N GLU A 63 -30.01 -10.04 -19.42
CA GLU A 63 -30.51 -9.31 -18.25
C GLU A 63 -30.18 -7.81 -18.34
N PHE A 64 -28.98 -7.44 -18.78
CA PHE A 64 -28.62 -6.04 -19.02
C PHE A 64 -29.52 -5.40 -20.07
N ALA A 65 -29.88 -6.14 -21.13
CA ALA A 65 -30.82 -5.68 -22.14
C ALA A 65 -32.20 -5.33 -21.56
N LYS A 66 -32.68 -6.08 -20.55
CA LYS A 66 -33.95 -5.79 -19.87
C LYS A 66 -33.85 -4.51 -19.04
N VAL A 67 -32.74 -4.30 -18.33
CA VAL A 67 -32.49 -3.07 -17.56
C VAL A 67 -32.40 -1.86 -18.50
N LEU A 68 -31.69 -2.02 -19.63
CA LEU A 68 -31.55 -1.01 -20.67
C LEU A 68 -32.88 -0.68 -21.36
N ALA A 69 -33.73 -1.68 -21.61
CA ALA A 69 -35.06 -1.45 -22.15
C ALA A 69 -35.97 -0.65 -21.20
N GLY A 70 -35.71 -0.68 -19.89
CA GLY A 70 -36.40 0.13 -18.88
C GLY A 70 -35.84 1.55 -18.71
N TYR A 71 -34.85 1.96 -19.51
CA TYR A 71 -34.27 3.31 -19.42
C TYR A 71 -35.27 4.37 -19.89
N ASP A 72 -35.54 5.32 -19.00
CA ASP A 72 -36.50 6.42 -19.16
C ASP A 72 -35.82 7.80 -19.26
N GLY A 73 -34.48 7.85 -19.26
CA GLY A 73 -33.70 9.10 -19.29
C GLY A 73 -33.46 9.72 -17.91
N GLY A 74 -33.98 9.15 -16.82
CA GLY A 74 -33.76 9.66 -15.46
C GLY A 74 -32.36 9.36 -14.91
N GLU A 75 -31.90 10.18 -13.94
CA GLU A 75 -30.63 9.96 -13.24
C GLU A 75 -30.57 8.60 -12.54
N ASP A 76 -31.68 8.17 -11.92
CA ASP A 76 -31.79 6.86 -11.28
C ASP A 76 -31.67 5.70 -12.27
N ALA A 77 -32.23 5.85 -13.48
CA ALA A 77 -32.11 4.83 -14.53
C ALA A 77 -30.68 4.75 -15.07
N ALA A 78 -29.98 5.89 -15.19
CA ALA A 78 -28.57 5.92 -15.57
C ALA A 78 -27.69 5.28 -14.49
N ALA A 79 -27.96 5.54 -13.20
CA ALA A 79 -27.26 4.92 -12.09
C ALA A 79 -27.43 3.39 -12.09
N ARG A 80 -28.66 2.87 -12.28
CA ARG A 80 -28.92 1.43 -12.38
C ARG A 80 -28.12 0.74 -13.50
N LEU A 81 -27.96 1.41 -14.65
CA LEU A 81 -27.16 0.88 -15.75
C LEU A 81 -25.66 0.85 -15.42
N ALA A 82 -25.16 1.89 -14.76
CA ALA A 82 -23.77 1.93 -14.30
C ALA A 82 -23.47 0.84 -13.25
N ASP A 83 -24.42 0.58 -12.35
CA ASP A 83 -24.27 -0.35 -11.23
C ASP A 83 -24.54 -1.82 -11.59
N PHE A 84 -25.13 -2.10 -12.74
CA PHE A 84 -25.50 -3.47 -13.14
C PHE A 84 -24.32 -4.45 -13.07
N GLY A 85 -23.13 -4.03 -13.52
CA GLY A 85 -21.93 -4.87 -13.49
C GLY A 85 -21.51 -5.27 -12.07
N GLN A 86 -21.68 -4.37 -11.10
CA GLN A 86 -21.39 -4.63 -9.68
C GLN A 86 -22.43 -5.58 -9.09
N ALA A 87 -23.72 -5.34 -9.35
CA ALA A 87 -24.81 -6.21 -8.89
C ALA A 87 -24.71 -7.64 -9.45
N ALA A 88 -24.31 -7.79 -10.72
CA ALA A 88 -24.09 -9.09 -11.32
C ALA A 88 -22.92 -9.87 -10.67
N VAL A 89 -21.85 -9.18 -10.26
CA VAL A 89 -20.74 -9.79 -9.51
C VAL A 89 -21.18 -10.20 -8.11
N GLU A 90 -21.96 -9.37 -7.43
CA GLU A 90 -22.53 -9.68 -6.11
C GLU A 90 -23.43 -10.93 -6.15
N GLN A 91 -24.37 -10.96 -7.11
CA GLN A 91 -25.24 -12.11 -7.30
C GLN A 91 -24.44 -13.39 -7.60
N GLN A 92 -23.40 -13.28 -8.43
CA GLN A 92 -22.52 -14.41 -8.74
C GLN A 92 -21.76 -14.92 -7.50
N CYS A 93 -21.20 -14.03 -6.68
CA CYS A 93 -20.50 -14.40 -5.45
C CYS A 93 -21.45 -15.07 -4.45
N GLN A 94 -22.66 -14.54 -4.29
CA GLN A 94 -23.69 -15.13 -3.43
C GLN A 94 -24.10 -16.52 -3.91
N GLN A 95 -24.29 -16.71 -5.23
CA GLN A 95 -24.59 -18.00 -5.83
C GLN A 95 -23.47 -19.01 -5.55
N TRP A 96 -22.20 -18.65 -5.78
CA TRP A 96 -21.08 -19.55 -5.54
C TRP A 96 -20.98 -20.04 -4.09
N LEU A 97 -21.26 -19.18 -3.11
CA LEU A 97 -21.16 -19.55 -1.70
C LEU A 97 -22.41 -20.28 -1.20
N SER A 98 -23.58 -19.96 -1.75
CA SER A 98 -24.86 -20.60 -1.40
C SER A 98 -25.16 -21.89 -2.15
N ASP A 99 -24.45 -22.18 -3.25
CA ASP A 99 -24.64 -23.40 -4.04
C ASP A 99 -24.36 -24.66 -3.18
N PRO A 100 -25.36 -25.53 -2.95
CA PRO A 100 -25.20 -26.74 -2.15
C PRO A 100 -24.37 -27.81 -2.88
N ASP A 101 -24.34 -27.78 -4.22
CA ASP A 101 -23.61 -28.76 -5.03
C ASP A 101 -22.12 -28.42 -5.14
N ALA A 102 -21.75 -27.16 -4.85
CA ALA A 102 -20.37 -26.73 -4.81
C ALA A 102 -19.62 -27.29 -3.60
N SER A 103 -18.54 -28.04 -3.85
CA SER A 103 -17.74 -28.65 -2.80
C SER A 103 -17.09 -27.60 -1.88
N LEU A 104 -16.90 -27.94 -0.60
CA LEU A 104 -16.24 -27.07 0.37
C LEU A 104 -14.80 -26.72 -0.04
N ARG A 105 -14.12 -27.63 -0.77
CA ARG A 105 -12.78 -27.39 -1.32
C ARG A 105 -12.80 -26.35 -2.46
N ASP A 106 -13.84 -26.35 -3.29
CA ASP A 106 -14.02 -25.35 -4.33
C ASP A 106 -14.31 -23.97 -3.71
N LYS A 107 -15.15 -23.92 -2.66
CA LYS A 107 -15.40 -22.68 -1.89
C LYS A 107 -14.14 -22.14 -1.21
N ALA A 108 -13.34 -23.01 -0.60
CA ALA A 108 -12.04 -22.63 -0.03
C ALA A 108 -11.08 -22.09 -1.09
N PHE A 109 -11.08 -22.66 -2.30
CA PHE A 109 -10.29 -22.15 -3.42
C PHE A 109 -10.74 -20.78 -3.88
N LEU A 110 -12.04 -20.56 -4.03
CA LEU A 110 -12.60 -19.25 -4.40
C LEU A 110 -12.15 -18.17 -3.41
N ILE A 111 -12.26 -18.44 -2.10
CA ILE A 111 -11.86 -17.49 -1.05
C ILE A 111 -10.34 -17.25 -1.07
N SER A 112 -9.54 -18.31 -1.20
CA SER A 112 -8.07 -18.17 -1.26
C SER A 112 -7.64 -17.40 -2.51
N LEU A 113 -8.22 -17.69 -3.68
CA LEU A 113 -7.97 -16.94 -4.91
C LEU A 113 -8.35 -15.47 -4.77
N ALA A 114 -9.37 -15.13 -3.99
CA ALA A 114 -9.71 -13.74 -3.69
C ALA A 114 -8.70 -13.04 -2.78
N VAL A 115 -8.14 -13.73 -1.78
CA VAL A 115 -7.04 -13.18 -0.98
C VAL A 115 -5.78 -12.99 -1.83
N PHE A 116 -5.52 -13.92 -2.76
CA PHE A 116 -4.33 -14.00 -3.59
C PHE A 116 -4.57 -13.59 -5.05
N ASP A 117 -5.54 -12.71 -5.31
CA ASP A 117 -5.86 -12.27 -6.67
C ASP A 117 -4.66 -11.56 -7.30
N ARG A 118 -4.30 -11.97 -8.53
CA ARG A 118 -3.07 -11.55 -9.22
C ARG A 118 -1.80 -11.92 -8.44
N ALA A 119 -1.78 -13.09 -7.83
CA ALA A 119 -0.59 -13.71 -7.26
C ALA A 119 -0.35 -15.09 -7.89
N PRO A 120 0.80 -15.73 -7.62
CA PRO A 120 1.10 -17.05 -8.17
C PRO A 120 0.02 -18.08 -7.82
N TYR A 121 -0.50 -18.79 -8.83
CA TYR A 121 -1.58 -19.77 -8.68
C TYR A 121 -1.28 -20.82 -7.60
N VAL A 122 -0.03 -21.28 -7.56
CA VAL A 122 0.43 -22.30 -6.60
C VAL A 122 0.19 -21.84 -5.15
N LEU A 123 0.38 -20.55 -4.88
CA LEU A 123 0.16 -19.98 -3.56
C LEU A 123 -1.33 -19.98 -3.20
N ALA A 124 -2.19 -19.55 -4.13
CA ALA A 124 -3.64 -19.58 -3.94
C ALA A 124 -4.15 -21.02 -3.72
N ALA A 125 -3.63 -21.99 -4.49
CA ALA A 125 -4.01 -23.40 -4.37
C ALA A 125 -3.53 -24.05 -3.05
N GLU A 126 -2.27 -23.83 -2.65
CA GLU A 126 -1.70 -24.34 -1.39
C GLU A 126 -2.50 -23.80 -0.19
N LEU A 127 -2.71 -22.48 -0.15
CA LEU A 127 -3.37 -21.83 0.97
C LEU A 127 -4.88 -22.08 0.99
N ALA A 128 -5.49 -22.40 -0.17
CA ALA A 128 -6.86 -22.89 -0.24
C ALA A 128 -7.02 -24.24 0.46
N ASP A 129 -6.08 -25.16 0.26
CA ASP A 129 -6.15 -26.47 0.90
C ASP A 129 -5.98 -26.35 2.44
N LYS A 130 -5.20 -25.37 2.93
CA LYS A 130 -5.16 -25.03 4.37
C LYS A 130 -6.50 -24.46 4.86
N LEU A 131 -7.14 -23.56 4.11
CA LEU A 131 -8.47 -23.04 4.46
C LEU A 131 -9.52 -24.15 4.47
N PHE A 132 -9.45 -25.08 3.52
CA PHE A 132 -10.34 -26.23 3.44
C PHE A 132 -10.23 -27.12 4.68
N VAL A 133 -9.02 -27.37 5.19
CA VAL A 133 -8.81 -28.07 6.47
C VAL A 133 -9.50 -27.35 7.63
N HIS A 134 -9.44 -26.01 7.69
CA HIS A 134 -10.15 -25.24 8.72
C HIS A 134 -11.67 -25.38 8.60
N PHE A 135 -12.20 -25.42 7.37
CA PHE A 135 -13.63 -25.67 7.19
C PHE A 135 -14.05 -27.09 7.54
N GLN A 136 -13.26 -28.11 7.21
CA GLN A 136 -13.53 -29.50 7.61
C GLN A 136 -13.59 -29.63 9.14
N ARG A 137 -12.60 -29.08 9.86
CA ARG A 137 -12.59 -29.09 11.33
C ARG A 137 -13.77 -28.35 11.95
N LEU A 138 -14.27 -27.33 11.26
CA LEU A 138 -15.42 -26.56 11.72
C LEU A 138 -16.74 -27.31 11.51
N GLN A 139 -16.90 -28.00 10.37
CA GLN A 139 -18.12 -28.77 10.05
C GLN A 139 -18.16 -30.14 10.74
N HIS A 140 -17.01 -30.80 10.86
CA HIS A 140 -16.85 -32.16 11.37
C HIS A 140 -15.67 -32.22 12.34
N PRO A 141 -15.79 -31.66 13.55
CA PRO A 141 -14.69 -31.57 14.52
C PRO A 141 -14.16 -32.93 14.99
N GLU A 142 -14.98 -33.97 14.91
CA GLU A 142 -14.65 -35.35 15.27
C GLU A 142 -13.88 -36.12 14.18
N GLN A 143 -13.84 -35.60 12.95
CA GLN A 143 -13.21 -36.28 11.82
C GLN A 143 -11.85 -35.65 11.50
N PRO A 144 -10.81 -36.45 11.22
CA PRO A 144 -9.56 -35.91 10.73
C PRO A 144 -9.78 -35.26 9.36
N PRO A 145 -9.18 -34.08 9.09
CA PRO A 145 -9.31 -33.43 7.79
C PRO A 145 -8.54 -34.21 6.72
N GLU A 146 -9.17 -34.39 5.56
CA GLU A 146 -8.59 -35.12 4.43
C GLU A 146 -8.48 -34.21 3.20
N VAL A 147 -7.26 -34.08 2.67
CA VAL A 147 -6.96 -33.33 1.44
C VAL A 147 -6.49 -34.30 0.35
N PRO A 148 -7.20 -34.42 -0.78
CA PRO A 148 -6.75 -35.28 -1.88
C PRO A 148 -5.43 -34.78 -2.47
N VAL A 149 -4.44 -35.68 -2.52
CA VAL A 149 -3.08 -35.41 -3.05
C VAL A 149 -3.13 -35.02 -4.53
N PHE A 150 -3.93 -35.75 -5.32
CA PHE A 150 -4.21 -35.42 -6.71
C PHE A 150 -5.63 -34.86 -6.82
N GLY A 151 -5.74 -33.65 -7.36
CA GLY A 151 -7.00 -32.95 -7.56
C GLY A 151 -7.24 -32.59 -9.01
N LEU A 152 -8.19 -31.68 -9.23
CA LEU A 152 -8.46 -31.12 -10.55
C LEU A 152 -7.24 -30.40 -11.10
N ALA A 153 -7.06 -30.46 -12.41
CA ALA A 153 -6.07 -29.65 -13.11
C ALA A 153 -6.33 -28.16 -12.89
N ALA A 154 -5.25 -27.36 -12.90
CA ALA A 154 -5.33 -25.92 -12.64
C ALA A 154 -6.33 -25.20 -13.56
N ALA A 155 -6.33 -25.53 -14.85
CA ALA A 155 -7.27 -24.97 -15.83
C ALA A 155 -8.73 -25.20 -15.41
N THR A 156 -9.09 -26.43 -15.03
CA THR A 156 -10.45 -26.78 -14.59
C THR A 156 -10.86 -26.03 -13.32
N ARG A 157 -9.94 -25.89 -12.36
CA ARG A 157 -10.19 -25.16 -11.10
C ARG A 157 -10.40 -23.67 -11.37
N LEU A 158 -9.61 -23.08 -12.26
CA LEU A 158 -9.75 -21.68 -12.67
C LEU A 158 -11.03 -21.43 -13.47
N ASP A 159 -11.40 -22.33 -14.37
CA ASP A 159 -12.66 -22.21 -15.13
C ASP A 159 -13.88 -22.22 -14.22
N ARG A 160 -13.92 -23.12 -13.22
CA ARG A 160 -14.96 -23.14 -12.19
C ARG A 160 -15.01 -21.84 -11.39
N ALA A 161 -13.85 -21.28 -11.08
CA ALA A 161 -13.72 -19.99 -10.40
C ALA A 161 -13.95 -18.76 -11.30
N ARG A 162 -14.28 -18.95 -12.58
CA ARG A 162 -14.29 -17.89 -13.61
C ARG A 162 -13.04 -17.01 -13.57
N ALA A 163 -11.91 -17.67 -13.37
CA ALA A 163 -10.60 -17.07 -13.33
C ALA A 163 -9.83 -17.44 -14.60
N THR A 164 -8.71 -16.76 -14.80
CA THR A 164 -7.73 -17.09 -15.82
C THR A 164 -6.34 -16.90 -15.22
N GLY A 165 -5.31 -17.23 -15.97
CA GLY A 165 -3.94 -16.94 -15.56
C GLY A 165 -3.00 -16.83 -16.74
N GLU A 166 -1.86 -16.22 -16.49
CA GLU A 166 -0.79 -16.04 -17.47
C GLU A 166 0.57 -16.17 -16.79
N VAL A 167 1.60 -16.45 -17.57
CA VAL A 167 2.98 -16.49 -17.06
C VAL A 167 3.50 -15.06 -16.98
N ARG A 168 3.86 -14.61 -15.77
CA ARG A 168 4.46 -13.30 -15.51
C ARG A 168 5.84 -13.47 -14.91
N ALA A 169 6.76 -12.57 -15.24
CA ALA A 169 8.03 -12.47 -14.53
C ALA A 169 7.76 -11.79 -13.17
N GLU A 170 7.98 -12.51 -12.09
CA GLU A 170 7.90 -11.99 -10.72
C GLU A 170 9.31 -11.59 -10.28
N GLU A 171 9.48 -10.35 -9.81
CA GLU A 171 10.75 -9.89 -9.27
C GLU A 171 11.06 -10.58 -7.95
N THR A 172 12.20 -11.26 -7.89
CA THR A 172 12.70 -11.95 -6.69
C THR A 172 14.09 -11.45 -6.33
N GLU A 173 14.58 -11.82 -5.14
CA GLU A 173 15.94 -11.48 -4.70
C GLU A 173 17.05 -12.07 -5.61
N TRP A 174 16.71 -13.06 -6.44
CA TRP A 174 17.61 -13.67 -7.42
C TRP A 174 17.39 -13.17 -8.85
N GLY A 175 16.53 -12.16 -9.03
CA GLY A 175 16.09 -11.64 -10.33
C GLY A 175 14.68 -12.09 -10.73
N PRO A 176 14.23 -11.76 -11.94
CA PRO A 176 12.90 -12.09 -12.43
C PRO A 176 12.72 -13.59 -12.65
N VAL A 177 11.70 -14.18 -12.03
CA VAL A 177 11.35 -15.61 -12.17
C VAL A 177 9.97 -15.75 -12.81
N PRO A 178 9.82 -16.54 -13.90
CA PRO A 178 8.51 -16.75 -14.52
C PRO A 178 7.60 -17.57 -13.60
N GLN A 179 6.44 -17.05 -13.26
CA GLN A 179 5.43 -17.70 -12.45
C GLN A 179 4.05 -17.60 -13.11
N PHE A 180 3.26 -18.67 -12.99
CA PHE A 180 1.88 -18.66 -13.47
C PHE A 180 0.98 -17.93 -12.45
N THR A 181 0.55 -16.72 -12.81
CA THR A 181 -0.23 -15.82 -11.96
C THR A 181 -1.70 -15.91 -12.33
N ALA A 182 -2.55 -16.17 -11.33
CA ALA A 182 -3.98 -16.35 -11.51
C ALA A 182 -4.78 -15.15 -11.00
N TYR A 183 -5.90 -14.84 -11.66
CA TYR A 183 -6.78 -13.73 -11.31
C TYR A 183 -8.20 -13.93 -11.82
N PHE A 184 -9.18 -13.30 -11.16
CA PHE A 184 -10.56 -13.31 -11.63
C PHE A 184 -10.71 -12.57 -12.96
N ARG A 185 -11.56 -13.09 -13.87
CA ARG A 185 -11.83 -12.44 -15.17
C ARG A 185 -12.53 -11.09 -15.01
N LYS A 186 -13.41 -10.97 -14.01
CA LYS A 186 -14.13 -9.74 -13.70
C LYS A 186 -13.40 -8.98 -12.59
N GLU A 187 -13.15 -7.70 -12.83
CA GLU A 187 -12.59 -6.80 -11.83
C GLU A 187 -13.54 -6.68 -10.62
N GLY A 188 -12.96 -6.54 -9.43
CA GLY A 188 -13.73 -6.40 -8.18
C GLY A 188 -14.31 -7.69 -7.61
N THR A 189 -14.30 -8.82 -8.34
CA THR A 189 -14.82 -10.12 -7.84
C THR A 189 -14.15 -10.53 -6.53
N ALA A 190 -12.83 -10.40 -6.42
CA ALA A 190 -12.10 -10.73 -5.20
C ALA A 190 -12.62 -9.94 -3.97
N ARG A 191 -12.81 -8.63 -4.13
CA ARG A 191 -13.35 -7.76 -3.07
C ARG A 191 -14.76 -8.18 -2.68
N VAL A 192 -15.65 -8.34 -3.66
CA VAL A 192 -17.06 -8.69 -3.42
C VAL A 192 -17.17 -10.06 -2.74
N LEU A 193 -16.40 -11.04 -3.18
CA LEU A 193 -16.40 -12.37 -2.60
C LEU A 193 -15.91 -12.36 -1.14
N LEU A 194 -14.86 -11.61 -0.82
CA LEU A 194 -14.36 -11.48 0.56
C LEU A 194 -15.35 -10.75 1.47
N THR A 195 -16.06 -9.74 0.94
CA THR A 195 -17.15 -9.10 1.68
C THR A 195 -18.29 -10.08 1.93
N GLU A 196 -18.76 -10.79 0.90
CA GLU A 196 -19.88 -11.73 1.00
C GLU A 196 -19.60 -12.87 1.98
N VAL A 197 -18.41 -13.50 1.92
CA VAL A 197 -18.07 -14.56 2.90
C VAL A 197 -18.03 -14.03 4.33
N TRP A 198 -17.62 -12.77 4.52
CA TRP A 198 -17.50 -12.17 5.85
C TRP A 198 -18.83 -11.77 6.44
N THR A 199 -19.70 -11.13 5.65
CA THR A 199 -20.98 -10.57 6.12
C THR A 199 -22.17 -11.51 5.88
N GLY A 200 -22.18 -12.24 4.76
CA GLY A 200 -23.25 -13.15 4.35
C GLY A 200 -23.16 -14.55 4.97
N HIS A 201 -21.97 -14.99 5.39
CA HIS A 201 -21.76 -16.33 5.95
C HIS A 201 -21.08 -16.33 7.34
N PRO A 202 -21.75 -15.83 8.41
CA PRO A 202 -21.16 -15.76 9.75
C PRO A 202 -20.61 -17.09 10.28
N SER A 203 -21.23 -18.21 9.92
CA SER A 203 -20.76 -19.55 10.32
C SER A 203 -19.38 -19.88 9.78
N ALA A 204 -18.95 -19.35 8.63
CA ALA A 204 -17.61 -19.58 8.08
C ALA A 204 -16.51 -18.76 8.78
N ARG A 205 -16.91 -17.73 9.54
CA ARG A 205 -16.02 -16.72 10.12
C ARG A 205 -14.94 -17.31 11.04
N PRO A 206 -15.22 -18.27 11.95
CA PRO A 206 -14.19 -18.83 12.82
C PRO A 206 -13.03 -19.49 12.05
N ALA A 207 -13.35 -20.27 11.01
CA ALA A 207 -12.36 -20.92 10.15
C ALA A 207 -11.56 -19.88 9.34
N LEU A 208 -12.24 -18.88 8.77
CA LEU A 208 -11.58 -17.81 8.03
C LEU A 208 -10.63 -17.00 8.92
N VAL A 209 -11.04 -16.68 10.15
CA VAL A 209 -10.22 -15.96 11.13
C VAL A 209 -8.99 -16.77 11.54
N ALA A 210 -9.16 -18.07 11.81
CA ALA A 210 -8.05 -18.96 12.15
C ALA A 210 -7.02 -19.01 11.01
N TRP A 211 -7.49 -19.21 9.79
CA TRP A 211 -6.66 -19.24 8.59
C TRP A 211 -5.91 -17.91 8.37
N LEU A 212 -6.59 -16.76 8.41
CA LEU A 212 -5.93 -15.45 8.25
C LEU A 212 -4.88 -15.19 9.35
N ARG A 213 -5.11 -15.66 10.59
CA ARG A 213 -4.13 -15.56 11.68
C ARG A 213 -2.89 -16.40 11.44
N GLU A 214 -3.00 -17.53 10.74
CA GLU A 214 -1.85 -18.32 10.28
C GLU A 214 -1.12 -17.59 9.16
N LEU A 215 -1.84 -17.05 8.17
CA LEU A 215 -1.23 -16.28 7.09
C LEU A 215 -0.43 -15.06 7.60
N ALA A 216 -0.93 -14.37 8.62
CA ALA A 216 -0.23 -13.25 9.25
C ALA A 216 1.12 -13.63 9.90
N ARG A 217 1.33 -14.93 10.17
CA ARG A 217 2.56 -15.51 10.74
C ARG A 217 3.40 -16.28 9.72
N ASP A 218 2.95 -16.40 8.47
CA ASP A 218 3.69 -17.10 7.42
C ASP A 218 5.05 -16.45 7.19
N GLY A 219 6.08 -17.25 6.91
CA GLY A 219 7.44 -16.78 6.67
C GLY A 219 7.57 -15.91 5.42
N ARG A 220 6.70 -16.14 4.42
CA ARG A 220 6.74 -15.45 3.12
C ARG A 220 6.13 -14.04 3.21
N PRO A 221 6.86 -12.97 2.83
CA PRO A 221 6.35 -11.59 2.88
C PRO A 221 5.08 -11.36 2.05
N VAL A 222 4.97 -11.99 0.87
CA VAL A 222 3.80 -11.88 0.00
C VAL A 222 2.53 -12.39 0.69
N VAL A 223 2.62 -13.48 1.45
CA VAL A 223 1.48 -14.07 2.18
C VAL A 223 0.98 -13.12 3.26
N ARG A 224 1.89 -12.56 4.06
CA ARG A 224 1.53 -11.58 5.11
C ARG A 224 0.92 -10.32 4.51
N THR A 225 1.46 -9.84 3.39
CA THR A 225 0.94 -8.65 2.69
C THR A 225 -0.48 -8.87 2.18
N ARG A 226 -0.74 -10.04 1.58
CA ARG A 226 -2.09 -10.42 1.12
C ARG A 226 -3.07 -10.64 2.27
N ALA A 227 -2.62 -11.22 3.39
CA ALA A 227 -3.43 -11.32 4.61
C ALA A 227 -3.82 -9.94 5.15
N ALA A 228 -2.89 -8.97 5.14
CA ALA A 228 -3.18 -7.59 5.53
C ALA A 228 -4.22 -6.93 4.60
N ALA A 229 -4.05 -7.09 3.28
CA ALA A 229 -4.97 -6.53 2.27
C ALA A 229 -6.38 -7.14 2.36
N ALA A 230 -6.49 -8.46 2.50
CA ALA A 230 -7.77 -9.12 2.73
C ALA A 230 -8.43 -8.58 4.01
N THR A 231 -7.68 -8.50 5.12
CA THR A 231 -8.20 -7.97 6.38
C THR A 231 -8.64 -6.51 6.28
N ALA A 232 -7.97 -5.70 5.45
CA ALA A 232 -8.38 -4.33 5.18
C ALA A 232 -9.74 -4.25 4.44
N LEU A 233 -9.98 -5.16 3.48
CA LEU A 233 -11.28 -5.28 2.81
C LEU A 233 -12.37 -5.72 3.80
N LEU A 234 -12.06 -6.64 4.72
CA LEU A 234 -12.98 -7.05 5.79
C LEU A 234 -13.28 -5.88 6.74
N ALA A 235 -12.26 -5.10 7.12
CA ALA A 235 -12.40 -3.93 7.97
C ALA A 235 -13.23 -2.81 7.31
N ARG A 236 -13.16 -2.67 5.99
CA ARG A 236 -14.05 -1.77 5.25
C ARG A 236 -15.52 -2.21 5.33
N ALA A 237 -15.78 -3.52 5.29
CA ALA A 237 -17.14 -4.06 5.35
C ALA A 237 -17.71 -4.06 6.78
N ASP A 238 -16.91 -4.43 7.78
CA ASP A 238 -17.29 -4.52 9.19
C ASP A 238 -16.04 -4.31 10.07
N LEU A 239 -15.73 -3.03 10.32
CA LEU A 239 -14.56 -2.63 11.12
C LEU A 239 -14.57 -3.24 12.52
N PRO A 240 -15.66 -3.16 13.33
CA PRO A 240 -15.65 -3.70 14.69
C PRO A 240 -15.25 -5.17 14.75
N SER A 241 -15.84 -6.02 13.88
CA SER A 241 -15.50 -7.44 13.87
C SER A 241 -14.08 -7.70 13.37
N ALA A 242 -13.63 -7.00 12.32
CA ALA A 242 -12.27 -7.17 11.80
C ALA A 242 -11.20 -6.77 12.82
N VAL A 243 -11.44 -5.69 13.57
CA VAL A 243 -10.54 -5.26 14.64
C VAL A 243 -10.53 -6.29 15.77
N ALA A 244 -11.69 -6.67 16.29
CA ALA A 244 -11.80 -7.59 17.42
C ALA A 244 -11.26 -8.99 17.13
N LEU A 245 -11.49 -9.51 15.92
CA LEU A 245 -11.15 -10.90 15.58
C LEU A 245 -9.76 -11.07 14.96
N LEU A 246 -9.22 -10.05 14.28
CA LEU A 246 -7.95 -10.15 13.56
C LEU A 246 -6.93 -9.12 14.03
N ILE A 247 -7.22 -7.83 13.84
CA ILE A 247 -6.22 -6.77 13.94
C ILE A 247 -5.70 -6.63 15.37
N ASP A 248 -6.58 -6.69 16.37
CA ASP A 248 -6.16 -6.50 17.77
C ASP A 248 -5.16 -7.57 18.22
N GLY A 249 -5.49 -8.85 17.96
CA GLY A 249 -4.62 -9.98 18.29
C GLY A 249 -3.26 -9.94 17.57
N TRP A 250 -3.20 -9.35 16.38
CA TRP A 250 -1.96 -9.12 15.66
C TRP A 250 -1.17 -7.94 16.22
N ALA A 251 -1.86 -6.84 16.55
CA ALA A 251 -1.28 -5.62 17.08
C ALA A 251 -0.63 -5.82 18.47
N VAL A 252 -1.21 -6.68 19.31
CA VAL A 252 -0.63 -7.02 20.63
C VAL A 252 0.38 -8.16 20.60
N SER A 253 0.64 -8.75 19.43
CA SER A 253 1.53 -9.91 19.33
C SER A 253 2.96 -9.59 19.77
N LYS A 254 3.63 -10.54 20.43
CA LYS A 254 5.07 -10.43 20.76
C LYS A 254 5.95 -10.55 19.51
N SER A 255 5.50 -11.27 18.49
CA SER A 255 6.21 -11.45 17.23
C SER A 255 6.11 -10.21 16.34
N PHE A 256 7.21 -9.86 15.68
CA PHE A 256 7.27 -8.68 14.81
C PHE A 256 6.36 -8.80 13.57
N GLY A 257 6.34 -9.97 12.93
CA GLY A 257 5.57 -10.22 11.70
C GLY A 257 4.08 -9.85 11.81
N PRO A 258 3.31 -10.42 12.76
CA PRO A 258 1.91 -10.06 12.95
C PRO A 258 1.68 -8.58 13.24
N ARG A 259 2.55 -7.91 14.01
CA ARG A 259 2.41 -6.47 14.26
C ARG A 259 2.56 -5.65 12.98
N VAL A 260 3.50 -6.01 12.11
CA VAL A 260 3.64 -5.40 10.78
C VAL A 260 2.39 -5.66 9.94
N THR A 261 1.86 -6.89 9.95
CA THR A 261 0.60 -7.24 9.25
C THR A 261 -0.57 -6.38 9.75
N ALA A 262 -0.68 -6.13 11.06
CA ALA A 262 -1.69 -5.25 11.65
C ALA A 262 -1.55 -3.80 11.20
N ALA A 263 -0.32 -3.25 11.20
CA ALA A 263 -0.05 -1.90 10.75
C ALA A 263 -0.39 -1.73 9.26
N ASN A 264 -0.01 -2.72 8.42
CA ASN A 264 -0.34 -2.74 7.00
C ASN A 264 -1.86 -2.87 6.77
N ALA A 265 -2.55 -3.71 7.55
CA ALA A 265 -4.00 -3.87 7.42
C ALA A 265 -4.75 -2.58 7.75
N LEU A 266 -4.37 -1.86 8.80
CA LEU A 266 -4.95 -0.56 9.15
C LEU A 266 -4.61 0.53 8.13
N THR A 267 -3.38 0.53 7.61
CA THR A 267 -2.96 1.44 6.54
C THR A 267 -3.84 1.24 5.31
N LEU A 268 -3.94 0.00 4.82
CA LEU A 268 -4.77 -0.35 3.67
C LEU A 268 -6.26 -0.09 3.94
N ALA A 269 -6.77 -0.35 5.15
CA ALA A 269 -8.16 -0.10 5.50
C ALA A 269 -8.48 1.40 5.39
N GLN A 270 -7.58 2.27 5.85
CA GLN A 270 -7.73 3.71 5.69
C GLN A 270 -7.67 4.14 4.22
N LEU A 271 -6.84 3.51 3.38
CA LEU A 271 -6.78 3.81 1.94
C LEU A 271 -8.06 3.40 1.20
N LEU A 272 -8.71 2.35 1.69
CA LEU A 272 -9.99 1.84 1.23
C LEU A 272 -11.19 2.57 1.88
N ASP A 273 -10.93 3.67 2.58
CA ASP A 273 -11.92 4.52 3.24
C ASP A 273 -12.79 3.78 4.29
N ALA A 274 -12.19 2.80 4.98
CA ALA A 274 -12.84 2.17 6.13
C ALA A 274 -13.09 3.21 7.25
N PRO A 275 -14.28 3.24 7.84
CA PRO A 275 -14.66 4.29 8.78
C PRO A 275 -13.81 4.24 10.05
N ALA A 276 -13.59 5.38 10.71
CA ALA A 276 -12.99 5.48 12.05
C ALA A 276 -11.55 4.92 12.24
N VAL A 277 -10.83 4.51 11.18
CA VAL A 277 -9.46 3.98 11.30
C VAL A 277 -8.48 5.01 11.86
N LEU A 278 -8.52 6.28 11.40
CA LEU A 278 -7.67 7.34 11.97
C LEU A 278 -7.91 7.57 13.46
N ARG A 279 -9.17 7.49 13.90
CA ARG A 279 -9.51 7.64 15.33
C ARG A 279 -8.94 6.47 16.13
N LEU A 280 -9.05 5.25 15.62
CA LEU A 280 -8.46 4.06 16.23
C LEU A 280 -6.93 4.19 16.35
N LEU A 281 -6.25 4.58 15.27
CA LEU A 281 -4.80 4.78 15.27
C LEU A 281 -4.37 5.86 16.26
N THR A 282 -5.09 6.98 16.32
CA THR A 282 -4.82 8.07 17.26
C THR A 282 -4.95 7.60 18.71
N GLN A 283 -6.02 6.84 19.02
CA GLN A 283 -6.21 6.24 20.34
C GLN A 283 -5.09 5.26 20.68
N TRP A 284 -4.71 4.41 19.73
CA TRP A 284 -3.68 3.41 19.91
C TRP A 284 -2.29 4.00 20.09
N CYS A 285 -1.99 5.18 19.55
CA CYS A 285 -0.75 5.91 19.83
C CYS A 285 -0.56 6.21 21.32
N THR A 286 -1.63 6.29 22.11
CA THR A 286 -1.58 6.56 23.55
C THR A 286 -2.03 5.37 24.41
N ASP A 287 -2.17 4.17 23.82
CA ASP A 287 -2.64 2.96 24.51
C ASP A 287 -1.63 2.51 25.60
N THR A 288 -2.13 1.83 26.63
CA THR A 288 -1.29 1.29 27.71
C THR A 288 -0.37 0.18 27.21
N HIS A 289 -0.82 -0.61 26.22
CA HIS A 289 -0.07 -1.70 25.64
C HIS A 289 0.92 -1.22 24.57
N TRP A 290 2.22 -1.37 24.85
CA TRP A 290 3.30 -0.89 23.99
C TRP A 290 3.23 -1.40 22.54
N ALA A 291 2.78 -2.65 22.34
CA ALA A 291 2.70 -3.23 20.99
C ALA A 291 1.61 -2.58 20.12
N ARG A 292 0.50 -2.12 20.73
CA ARG A 292 -0.53 -1.34 20.01
C ARG A 292 0.02 0.03 19.63
N ARG A 293 0.72 0.71 20.55
CA ARG A 293 1.41 1.97 20.25
C ARG A 293 2.37 1.81 19.09
N TRP A 294 3.22 0.78 19.12
CA TRP A 294 4.14 0.47 18.04
C TRP A 294 3.41 0.30 16.69
N THR A 295 2.31 -0.45 16.68
CA THR A 295 1.50 -0.71 15.49
C THR A 295 0.90 0.58 14.92
N ALA A 296 0.35 1.43 15.78
CA ALA A 296 -0.25 2.69 15.38
C ALA A 296 0.78 3.71 14.84
N ILE A 297 1.91 3.85 15.52
CA ILE A 297 3.03 4.69 15.09
C ILE A 297 3.48 4.26 13.69
N ARG A 298 3.68 2.95 13.47
CA ARG A 298 4.09 2.42 12.17
C ARG A 298 3.05 2.66 11.09
N ALA A 299 1.77 2.45 11.38
CA ALA A 299 0.69 2.69 10.41
C ALA A 299 0.62 4.16 9.99
N PHE A 300 0.78 5.11 10.91
CA PHE A 300 0.84 6.54 10.56
C PHE A 300 2.00 6.87 9.63
N GLY A 301 3.19 6.31 9.87
CA GLY A 301 4.34 6.50 8.98
C GLY A 301 4.12 5.96 7.57
N LEU A 302 3.40 4.84 7.43
CA LEU A 302 3.08 4.25 6.13
C LEU A 302 1.95 4.99 5.39
N LEU A 303 1.05 5.65 6.12
CA LEU A 303 -0.12 6.31 5.53
C LEU A 303 0.20 7.59 4.77
N ALA A 304 1.11 8.41 5.29
CA ALA A 304 1.31 9.75 4.74
C ALA A 304 1.86 9.77 3.31
N PRO A 305 2.83 8.91 2.91
CA PRO A 305 3.24 8.80 1.51
C PRO A 305 2.08 8.48 0.56
N LEU A 306 1.11 7.70 1.02
CA LEU A 306 -0.01 7.20 0.22
C LEU A 306 -1.21 8.16 0.22
N ARG A 307 -1.35 8.99 1.26
CA ARG A 307 -2.37 10.04 1.40
C ARG A 307 -1.75 11.30 2.04
N PRO A 308 -1.13 12.19 1.24
CA PRO A 308 -0.46 13.39 1.77
C PRO A 308 -1.37 14.32 2.59
N GLY A 309 -2.69 14.29 2.35
CA GLY A 309 -3.68 15.03 3.17
C GLY A 309 -3.66 14.64 4.66
N LEU A 310 -3.22 13.42 4.99
CA LEU A 310 -3.21 12.87 6.35
C LEU A 310 -1.90 13.10 7.11
N ALA A 311 -0.92 13.76 6.49
CA ALA A 311 0.40 13.95 7.08
C ALA A 311 0.36 14.81 8.36
N ALA A 312 -0.43 15.89 8.38
CA ALA A 312 -0.57 16.75 9.57
C ALA A 312 -1.28 16.04 10.74
N PRO A 313 -2.43 15.35 10.55
CA PRO A 313 -3.01 14.50 11.60
C PRO A 313 -2.06 13.43 12.12
N ALA A 314 -1.29 12.79 11.22
CA ALA A 314 -0.29 11.78 11.60
C ALA A 314 0.81 12.39 12.47
N LEU A 315 1.41 13.51 12.06
CA LEU A 315 2.43 14.20 12.85
C LEU A 315 1.89 14.64 14.21
N SER A 316 0.66 15.17 14.27
CA SER A 316 0.03 15.55 15.54
C SER A 316 -0.09 14.35 16.50
N ALA A 317 -0.50 13.18 16.01
CA ALA A 317 -0.59 11.96 16.82
C ALA A 317 0.78 11.45 17.29
N LEU A 318 1.79 11.47 16.42
CA LEU A 318 3.16 11.06 16.74
C LEU A 318 3.81 12.01 17.77
N ALA A 319 3.62 13.33 17.59
CA ALA A 319 4.06 14.34 18.53
C ALA A 319 3.35 14.20 19.89
N ALA A 320 2.03 13.94 19.90
CA ALA A 320 1.29 13.70 21.14
C ALA A 320 1.83 12.48 21.90
N ARG A 321 2.19 11.39 21.21
CA ARG A 321 2.87 10.25 21.83
C ARG A 321 4.23 10.66 22.42
N ALA A 322 5.03 11.43 21.68
CA ALA A 322 6.34 11.89 22.16
C ALA A 322 6.22 12.78 23.41
N ARG A 323 5.23 13.68 23.48
CA ARG A 323 4.99 14.57 24.65
C ARG A 323 4.82 13.81 25.96
N ALA A 324 4.22 12.62 25.93
CA ALA A 324 4.05 11.81 27.12
C ALA A 324 5.38 11.33 27.74
N GLY A 325 6.52 11.47 27.05
CA GLY A 325 7.86 11.47 27.64
C GLY A 325 8.36 10.15 28.23
N ASN A 326 7.59 9.07 28.13
CA ASN A 326 7.87 7.76 28.73
C ASN A 326 8.10 6.64 27.69
N SER A 327 8.53 7.01 26.48
CA SER A 327 8.80 6.07 25.39
C SER A 327 10.09 5.28 25.65
N SER A 328 10.06 3.98 25.39
CA SER A 328 11.30 3.17 25.39
C SER A 328 12.21 3.57 24.21
N PRO A 329 13.51 3.25 24.24
CA PRO A 329 14.41 3.55 23.12
C PRO A 329 13.94 2.96 21.79
N ALA A 330 13.39 1.75 21.80
CA ALA A 330 12.84 1.11 20.60
C ALA A 330 11.59 1.82 20.07
N GLU A 331 10.71 2.30 20.95
CA GLU A 331 9.53 3.05 20.57
C GLU A 331 9.89 4.46 20.06
N ALA A 332 10.85 5.13 20.71
CA ALA A 332 11.41 6.39 20.24
C ALA A 332 12.05 6.27 18.85
N GLY A 333 12.79 5.18 18.60
CA GLY A 333 13.29 4.86 17.26
C GLY A 333 12.16 4.70 16.24
N ASN A 334 11.09 3.98 16.59
CA ASN A 334 9.94 3.81 15.69
C ASN A 334 9.19 5.13 15.42
N LEU A 335 9.10 6.04 16.40
CA LEU A 335 8.54 7.38 16.22
C LEU A 335 9.39 8.18 15.22
N VAL A 336 10.71 8.16 15.37
CA VAL A 336 11.66 8.82 14.47
C VAL A 336 11.52 8.30 13.05
N GLU A 337 11.58 6.97 12.85
CA GLU A 337 11.43 6.35 11.52
C GLU A 337 10.07 6.70 10.90
N SER A 338 8.98 6.61 11.66
CA SER A 338 7.63 6.87 11.14
C SER A 338 7.41 8.35 10.82
N THR A 339 8.03 9.26 11.59
CA THR A 339 7.98 10.71 11.32
C THR A 339 8.86 11.07 10.12
N ALA A 340 10.02 10.43 9.96
CA ALA A 340 10.88 10.61 8.80
C ALA A 340 10.17 10.24 7.49
N LEU A 341 9.38 9.16 7.48
CA LEU A 341 8.56 8.78 6.33
C LEU A 341 7.56 9.87 5.90
N LEU A 342 7.12 10.75 6.82
CA LEU A 342 6.25 11.89 6.49
C LEU A 342 6.98 12.94 5.63
N LEU A 343 8.31 13.02 5.73
CA LEU A 343 9.15 13.88 4.89
C LEU A 343 9.55 13.21 3.57
N SER A 344 9.42 11.89 3.47
CA SER A 344 10.02 11.13 2.38
C SER A 344 9.24 11.17 1.06
N VAL A 345 7.94 11.51 1.01
CA VAL A 345 7.17 11.45 -0.26
C VAL A 345 6.03 12.47 -0.28
N GLY A 346 6.02 13.37 -1.28
CA GLY A 346 4.82 14.13 -1.68
C GLY A 346 4.99 15.64 -1.81
N VAL A 347 3.92 16.30 -2.26
CA VAL A 347 3.87 17.76 -2.55
C VAL A 347 3.86 18.66 -1.30
N ARG A 348 3.73 18.08 -0.09
CA ARG A 348 3.57 18.82 1.17
C ARG A 348 4.83 18.82 2.06
N ARG A 349 6.00 18.54 1.48
CA ARG A 349 7.27 18.48 2.23
C ARG A 349 7.64 19.81 2.88
N GLY A 350 7.44 20.94 2.19
CA GLY A 350 7.66 22.28 2.76
C GLY A 350 6.80 22.54 4.00
N GLU A 351 5.49 22.24 3.94
CA GLU A 351 4.59 22.35 5.09
C GLU A 351 5.04 21.44 6.26
N MET A 352 5.53 20.25 5.97
CA MET A 352 6.01 19.31 6.99
C MET A 352 7.30 19.79 7.65
N LEU A 353 8.23 20.38 6.87
CA LEU A 353 9.44 21.01 7.42
C LEU A 353 9.10 22.18 8.34
N ALA A 354 8.20 23.06 7.90
CA ALA A 354 7.71 24.18 8.71
C ALA A 354 7.09 23.70 10.03
N GLU A 355 6.30 22.62 10.00
CA GLU A 355 5.69 22.07 11.21
C GLU A 355 6.72 21.40 12.13
N LEU A 356 7.75 20.73 11.60
CA LEU A 356 8.85 20.20 12.42
C LEU A 356 9.68 21.33 13.05
N GLU A 357 9.94 22.43 12.35
CA GLU A 357 10.58 23.62 12.91
C GLU A 357 9.71 24.25 14.01
N ARG A 358 8.39 24.33 13.81
CA ARG A 358 7.46 24.81 14.84
C ARG A 358 7.52 23.93 16.10
N LEU A 359 7.52 22.61 15.93
CA LEU A 359 7.64 21.64 17.03
C LEU A 359 9.01 21.70 17.73
N LEU A 360 10.07 22.00 16.99
CA LEU A 360 11.42 22.19 17.52
C LEU A 360 11.49 23.34 18.54
N HIS A 361 10.77 24.45 18.28
CA HIS A 361 10.84 25.67 19.10
C HIS A 361 9.76 25.79 20.18
N HIS A 362 8.58 25.23 19.96
CA HIS A 362 7.40 25.51 20.78
C HIS A 362 6.86 24.31 21.55
N ASP A 363 7.62 23.21 21.63
CA ASP A 363 7.17 21.97 22.26
C ASP A 363 8.19 21.44 23.29
N THR A 364 7.84 20.31 23.90
CA THR A 364 8.61 19.62 24.94
C THR A 364 9.91 19.02 24.42
N ALA A 365 10.89 18.80 25.30
CA ALA A 365 12.18 18.21 24.94
C ALA A 365 12.08 16.85 24.19
N PRO A 366 11.16 15.92 24.56
CA PRO A 366 10.95 14.70 23.79
C PRO A 366 10.45 14.93 22.36
N VAL A 367 9.59 15.95 22.15
CA VAL A 367 9.11 16.31 20.80
C VAL A 367 10.22 16.98 20.00
N ARG A 368 11.04 17.84 20.63
CA ARG A 368 12.24 18.39 20.00
C ARG A 368 13.19 17.28 19.52
N ALA A 369 13.43 16.26 20.35
CA ALA A 369 14.25 15.10 19.97
C ALA A 369 13.61 14.28 18.83
N LEU A 370 12.28 14.13 18.83
CA LEU A 370 11.56 13.51 17.71
C LEU A 370 11.77 14.27 16.41
N ALA A 371 11.57 15.60 16.41
CA ALA A 371 11.69 16.43 15.21
C ALA A 371 13.12 16.37 14.63
N LEU A 372 14.14 16.53 15.47
CA LEU A 372 15.55 16.44 15.05
C LEU A 372 15.91 15.03 14.56
N GLY A 373 15.51 14.00 15.30
CA GLY A 373 15.77 12.62 14.91
C GLY A 373 15.12 12.26 13.58
N ALA A 374 13.86 12.65 13.37
CA ALA A 374 13.13 12.40 12.14
C ALA A 374 13.72 13.16 10.94
N PHE A 375 14.09 14.42 11.15
CA PHE A 375 14.75 15.24 10.14
C PHE A 375 16.08 14.62 9.70
N VAL A 376 16.96 14.29 10.64
CA VAL A 376 18.26 13.68 10.33
C VAL A 376 18.06 12.33 9.64
N ARG A 377 17.11 11.52 10.10
CA ARG A 377 16.80 10.22 9.48
C ARG A 377 16.29 10.37 8.04
N ALA A 378 15.47 11.38 7.75
CA ALA A 378 15.01 11.67 6.40
C ALA A 378 16.14 12.21 5.49
N CYS A 379 17.08 12.96 6.05
CA CYS A 379 18.28 13.42 5.34
C CYS A 379 19.23 12.25 5.02
N ASP A 380 19.33 11.26 5.91
CA ASP A 380 20.13 10.05 5.72
C ASP A 380 19.41 9.00 4.84
N ASN A 381 18.92 9.44 3.68
CA ASN A 381 18.36 8.61 2.64
C ASN A 381 18.90 9.06 1.28
N ALA A 382 19.43 8.11 0.50
CA ALA A 382 19.99 8.34 -0.84
C ALA A 382 19.16 7.67 -1.95
N GLU A 383 17.99 7.12 -1.63
CA GLU A 383 17.07 6.55 -2.60
C GLU A 383 16.40 7.63 -3.46
N GLU A 384 15.88 7.23 -4.63
CA GLU A 384 15.12 8.11 -5.51
C GLU A 384 13.92 8.72 -4.79
N GLY A 385 13.71 10.02 -5.00
CA GLY A 385 12.68 10.79 -4.32
C GLY A 385 13.05 11.19 -2.88
N ALA A 386 14.29 11.00 -2.43
CA ALA A 386 14.74 11.45 -1.11
C ALA A 386 14.63 12.97 -0.91
N LEU A 387 14.75 13.41 0.36
CA LEU A 387 14.62 14.81 0.74
C LEU A 387 15.64 15.72 0.02
N VAL A 388 16.85 15.20 -0.23
CA VAL A 388 17.91 15.93 -0.94
C VAL A 388 17.53 16.23 -2.40
N GLU A 389 16.90 15.28 -3.08
CA GLU A 389 16.48 15.44 -4.48
C GLU A 389 15.34 16.45 -4.56
N TRP A 390 14.34 16.33 -3.67
CA TRP A 390 13.27 17.32 -3.57
C TRP A 390 13.77 18.73 -3.28
N TYR A 391 14.76 18.85 -2.40
CA TYR A 391 15.32 20.16 -2.06
C TYR A 391 15.98 20.78 -3.28
N ALA A 392 16.75 20.01 -4.06
CA ALA A 392 17.34 20.47 -5.31
C ALA A 392 16.29 20.82 -6.38
N ASP A 393 15.25 20.00 -6.52
CA ASP A 393 14.24 20.16 -7.56
C ASP A 393 13.27 21.32 -7.28
N THR A 394 12.95 21.58 -6.02
CA THR A 394 11.87 22.51 -5.64
C THR A 394 12.18 23.28 -4.37
N GLY A 395 12.60 22.58 -3.30
CA GLY A 395 12.67 23.17 -1.96
C GLY A 395 13.65 24.34 -1.82
N MET A 396 14.74 24.38 -2.59
CA MET A 396 15.72 25.47 -2.54
C MET A 396 15.20 26.78 -3.15
N TYR A 397 14.19 26.71 -4.03
CA TYR A 397 13.56 27.88 -4.64
C TYR A 397 12.42 28.44 -3.78
N GLU A 398 11.97 27.69 -2.78
CA GLU A 398 10.94 28.09 -1.83
C GLU A 398 11.59 28.71 -0.59
N ALA A 399 11.48 30.03 -0.43
CA ALA A 399 12.15 30.76 0.64
C ALA A 399 11.77 30.29 2.07
N GLY A 400 10.57 29.75 2.26
CA GLY A 400 10.15 29.10 3.51
C GLY A 400 10.92 27.79 3.72
N SER A 401 10.70 26.82 2.84
CA SER A 401 11.36 25.51 2.85
C SER A 401 12.89 25.59 3.02
N ALA A 402 13.57 26.49 2.31
CA ALA A 402 15.02 26.66 2.42
C ALA A 402 15.45 27.18 3.80
N ARG A 403 14.69 28.11 4.40
CA ARG A 403 14.95 28.63 5.74
C ARG A 403 14.72 27.55 6.79
N ASP A 404 13.59 26.86 6.73
CA ASP A 404 13.17 25.87 7.71
C ASP A 404 14.16 24.69 7.71
N LEU A 405 14.58 24.26 6.51
CA LEU A 405 15.63 23.24 6.32
C LEU A 405 16.96 23.68 6.96
N ALA A 406 17.41 24.92 6.71
CA ALA A 406 18.65 25.44 7.29
C ALA A 406 18.57 25.56 8.82
N THR A 407 17.41 25.92 9.38
CA THR A 407 17.19 25.94 10.85
C THR A 407 17.29 24.54 11.45
N LEU A 408 16.65 23.55 10.83
CA LEU A 408 16.70 22.16 11.28
C LEU A 408 18.12 21.59 11.22
N TRP A 409 18.85 21.83 10.12
CA TRP A 409 20.26 21.45 9.98
C TRP A 409 21.16 22.07 11.06
N ARG A 410 21.10 23.39 11.24
CA ARG A 410 21.91 24.10 12.25
C ARG A 410 21.63 23.55 13.65
N THR A 411 20.36 23.33 13.96
CA THR A 411 19.97 22.81 15.27
C THR A 411 20.43 21.37 15.47
N ALA A 412 20.30 20.51 14.45
CA ALA A 412 20.77 19.13 14.52
C ALA A 412 22.30 19.03 14.66
N LEU A 413 23.05 19.86 13.92
CA LEU A 413 24.51 19.91 13.99
C LEU A 413 24.99 20.45 15.34
N GLY A 414 24.29 21.42 15.93
CA GLY A 414 24.61 21.99 17.24
C GLY A 414 24.15 21.13 18.44
N ASP A 415 23.28 20.15 18.24
CA ASP A 415 22.71 19.35 19.32
C ASP A 415 23.54 18.09 19.62
N ARG A 416 24.07 18.00 20.84
CA ARG A 416 24.98 16.91 21.28
C ARG A 416 24.45 15.49 21.01
N ALA A 417 23.14 15.27 21.04
CA ALA A 417 22.55 13.94 20.81
C ALA A 417 22.43 13.60 19.31
N HIS A 418 22.45 14.61 18.42
CA HIS A 418 22.15 14.46 16.99
C HIS A 418 23.34 14.83 16.09
N THR A 419 24.33 15.60 16.55
CA THR A 419 25.46 16.10 15.73
C THR A 419 26.10 15.03 14.87
N ARG A 420 26.43 13.87 15.44
CA ARG A 420 27.10 12.79 14.69
C ARG A 420 26.25 12.27 13.53
N ARG A 421 24.98 11.93 13.81
CA ARG A 421 24.05 11.45 12.78
C ARG A 421 23.76 12.52 11.73
N ALA A 422 23.72 13.79 12.13
CA ALA A 422 23.57 14.90 11.19
C ALA A 422 24.78 15.00 10.25
N LEU A 423 26.01 14.86 10.77
CA LEU A 423 27.20 14.82 9.93
C LEU A 423 27.17 13.62 8.98
N ASP A 424 26.80 12.42 9.45
CA ASP A 424 26.63 11.23 8.61
C ASP A 424 25.61 11.50 7.48
N ALA A 425 24.46 12.10 7.79
CA ALA A 425 23.45 12.49 6.79
C ALA A 425 23.97 13.53 5.78
N LEU A 426 24.83 14.46 6.22
CA LEU A 426 25.46 15.43 5.33
C LEU A 426 26.43 14.74 4.36
N GLN A 427 27.18 13.72 4.81
CA GLN A 427 28.01 12.89 3.93
C GLN A 427 27.14 12.24 2.84
N THR A 428 25.99 11.68 3.22
CA THR A 428 25.01 11.10 2.28
C THR A 428 24.62 12.11 1.19
N TRP A 429 24.31 13.36 1.55
CA TRP A 429 23.98 14.41 0.57
C TRP A 429 25.16 14.74 -0.35
N VAL A 430 26.39 14.79 0.18
CA VAL A 430 27.60 15.04 -0.63
C VAL A 430 27.86 13.88 -1.60
N HIS A 431 27.60 12.63 -1.21
CA HIS A 431 27.70 11.47 -2.11
C HIS A 431 26.64 11.46 -3.21
N VAL A 432 25.44 11.98 -2.95
CA VAL A 432 24.42 12.22 -3.99
C VAL A 432 24.86 13.35 -4.92
N ALA A 433 25.34 14.47 -4.37
CA ALA A 433 25.86 15.61 -5.13
C ALA A 433 27.04 15.26 -6.06
N ALA A 434 27.83 14.26 -5.71
CA ALA A 434 28.90 13.76 -6.56
C ALA A 434 28.39 13.14 -7.88
N ARG A 435 27.12 12.70 -7.91
CA ARG A 435 26.45 12.06 -9.05
C ARG A 435 25.42 12.96 -9.74
N ARG A 436 25.00 14.06 -9.08
CA ARG A 436 23.90 14.93 -9.49
C ARG A 436 24.27 16.40 -9.36
N ALA A 437 24.27 17.13 -10.48
CA ALA A 437 24.74 18.52 -10.55
C ALA A 437 23.76 19.53 -9.90
N ASP A 438 22.47 19.28 -10.02
CA ASP A 438 21.40 20.01 -9.34
C ASP A 438 21.51 19.90 -7.80
N VAL A 439 21.77 18.70 -7.29
CA VAL A 439 22.01 18.48 -5.85
C VAL A 439 23.29 19.18 -5.39
N ALA A 440 24.35 19.19 -6.21
CA ALA A 440 25.54 19.95 -5.90
C ALA A 440 25.24 21.46 -5.78
N GLN A 441 24.48 22.03 -6.70
CA GLN A 441 24.04 23.43 -6.63
C GLN A 441 23.23 23.72 -5.36
N ALA A 442 22.31 22.83 -5.00
CA ALA A 442 21.51 22.98 -3.79
C ALA A 442 22.38 23.00 -2.52
N LEU A 443 23.40 22.14 -2.45
CA LEU A 443 24.37 22.14 -1.34
C LEU A 443 25.23 23.41 -1.31
N GLU A 444 25.64 23.94 -2.47
CA GLU A 444 26.40 25.18 -2.55
C GLU A 444 25.61 26.38 -2.00
N LEU A 445 24.28 26.38 -2.11
CA LEU A 445 23.39 27.38 -1.53
C LEU A 445 23.11 27.13 -0.04
N LEU A 446 22.93 25.87 0.36
CA LEU A 446 22.58 25.51 1.74
C LEU A 446 23.76 25.70 2.70
N LEU A 447 24.97 25.27 2.30
CA LEU A 447 26.12 25.16 3.20
C LEU A 447 26.52 26.50 3.84
N PRO A 448 26.56 27.64 3.11
CA PRO A 448 26.79 28.95 3.73
C PRO A 448 25.73 29.32 4.77
N ALA A 449 24.46 28.95 4.55
CA ALA A 449 23.37 29.22 5.49
C ALA A 449 23.47 28.41 6.79
N LEU A 450 24.29 27.35 6.82
CA LEU A 450 24.55 26.55 8.02
C LEU A 450 25.61 27.17 8.94
N VAL A 451 26.42 28.11 8.45
CA VAL A 451 27.51 28.73 9.21
C VAL A 451 27.00 29.99 9.92
N VAL A 452 26.70 29.87 11.21
CA VAL A 452 26.35 31.03 12.06
C VAL A 452 27.48 31.36 13.02
N THR A 453 28.19 30.34 13.50
CA THR A 453 29.32 30.49 14.44
C THR A 453 30.63 29.99 13.85
N ALA A 454 31.74 30.42 14.44
CA ALA A 454 33.07 29.89 14.08
C ALA A 454 33.21 28.37 14.33
N ASP A 455 32.45 27.83 15.28
CA ASP A 455 32.48 26.39 15.57
C ASP A 455 31.68 25.58 14.52
N ASP A 456 30.60 26.14 13.98
CA ASP A 456 29.89 25.54 12.83
C ASP A 456 30.82 25.46 11.61
N HIS A 457 31.56 26.54 11.35
CA HIS A 457 32.56 26.60 10.27
C HIS A 457 33.63 25.52 10.44
N LYS A 458 34.26 25.43 11.62
CA LYS A 458 35.28 24.42 11.91
C LYS A 458 34.74 23.01 11.77
N ARG A 459 33.53 22.74 12.27
CA ARG A 459 32.88 21.42 12.20
C ARG A 459 32.65 20.99 10.76
N LEU A 460 32.00 21.84 9.96
CA LEU A 460 31.69 21.54 8.55
C LEU A 460 32.96 21.42 7.71
N ARG A 461 33.96 22.29 7.95
CA ARG A 461 35.26 22.21 7.28
C ARG A 461 35.97 20.91 7.62
N HIS A 462 35.97 20.48 8.88
CA HIS A 462 36.58 19.22 9.30
C HIS A 462 35.91 18.04 8.59
N GLU A 463 34.58 18.00 8.60
CA GLU A 463 33.78 16.93 8.00
C GLU A 463 34.06 16.77 6.49
N LEU A 464 34.01 17.88 5.74
CA LEU A 464 34.32 17.87 4.32
C LEU A 464 35.78 17.52 4.03
N HIS A 465 36.70 17.83 4.95
CA HIS A 465 38.11 17.49 4.79
C HIS A 465 38.38 15.98 4.99
N THR A 466 37.69 15.35 5.95
CA THR A 466 37.84 13.94 6.30
C THR A 466 37.01 13.01 5.41
N LEU A 467 36.02 13.55 4.68
CA LEU A 467 35.17 12.78 3.77
C LEU A 467 35.97 11.91 2.78
N ARG A 468 35.49 10.69 2.57
CA ARG A 468 35.98 9.73 1.57
C ARG A 468 34.84 9.26 0.68
N ALA A 469 35.18 8.71 -0.48
CA ALA A 469 34.21 8.04 -1.31
C ALA A 469 33.67 6.77 -0.61
N PRO A 470 32.45 6.30 -0.94
CA PRO A 470 31.83 5.14 -0.27
C PRO A 470 32.66 3.85 -0.34
N ASP A 471 33.51 3.71 -1.36
CA ASP A 471 34.44 2.59 -1.57
C ASP A 471 35.79 2.76 -0.85
N GLY A 472 35.93 3.79 -0.01
CA GLY A 472 37.20 4.15 0.63
C GLY A 472 38.16 4.92 -0.28
N GLY A 473 37.72 5.27 -1.50
CA GLY A 473 38.48 6.04 -2.48
C GLY A 473 38.74 7.50 -2.06
N PRO A 474 39.37 8.29 -2.97
CA PRO A 474 39.71 9.68 -2.70
C PRO A 474 38.48 10.53 -2.40
N ARG A 475 38.70 11.68 -1.75
CA ARG A 475 37.65 12.65 -1.46
C ARG A 475 36.92 13.06 -2.76
N PRO A 476 35.57 13.11 -2.78
CA PRO A 476 34.82 13.55 -3.95
C PRO A 476 35.16 15.00 -4.35
N PRO A 477 35.32 15.33 -5.65
CA PRO A 477 35.64 16.71 -6.11
C PRO A 477 34.61 17.76 -5.69
N VAL A 478 33.34 17.37 -5.51
CA VAL A 478 32.29 18.26 -5.00
C VAL A 478 32.60 18.76 -3.58
N ALA A 479 33.26 17.95 -2.75
CA ALA A 479 33.66 18.37 -1.41
C ALA A 479 34.74 19.46 -1.45
N ASP A 480 35.64 19.44 -2.44
CA ASP A 480 36.64 20.51 -2.64
C ASP A 480 35.99 21.84 -2.98
N ARG A 481 34.97 21.82 -3.85
CA ARG A 481 34.18 23.01 -4.19
C ARG A 481 33.46 23.58 -2.97
N LEU A 482 32.80 22.71 -2.20
CA LEU A 482 32.10 23.08 -0.97
C LEU A 482 33.07 23.65 0.10
N LEU A 483 34.28 23.08 0.24
CA LEU A 483 35.34 23.64 1.08
C LEU A 483 35.79 25.02 0.62
N GLY A 484 35.86 25.24 -0.69
CA GLY A 484 36.12 26.55 -1.29
C GLY A 484 35.08 27.58 -0.84
N LEU A 485 33.79 27.26 -0.91
CA LEU A 485 32.71 28.17 -0.49
C LEU A 485 32.78 28.53 0.99
N LEU A 486 33.05 27.55 1.87
CA LEU A 486 33.23 27.81 3.29
C LEU A 486 34.40 28.74 3.59
N ALA A 487 35.48 28.69 2.79
CA ALA A 487 36.61 29.60 2.95
C ALA A 487 36.24 31.06 2.64
N HIS A 488 35.37 31.29 1.66
CA HIS A 488 34.92 32.63 1.27
C HIS A 488 33.85 33.20 2.21
N ALA A 489 33.03 32.35 2.82
CA ALA A 489 31.99 32.77 3.77
C ALA A 489 32.56 33.25 5.13
N ALA A 490 33.79 32.86 5.48
CA ALA A 490 34.45 33.23 6.74
C ALA A 490 35.23 34.56 6.67
N ASP A 491 35.30 35.20 5.50
CA ASP A 491 36.02 36.45 5.28
C ASP A 491 35.01 37.61 5.08
N PRO A 492 34.47 38.21 6.17
CA PRO A 492 33.67 39.41 6.04
C PRO A 492 34.61 40.54 5.61
N ARG A 493 34.63 40.87 4.31
CA ARG A 493 35.30 42.09 3.85
C ARG A 493 34.83 43.26 4.72
N PRO A 494 35.73 44.03 5.35
CA PRO A 494 35.32 45.24 6.04
C PRO A 494 34.71 46.18 4.99
N THR A 495 33.44 46.53 5.17
CA THR A 495 32.85 47.70 4.53
C THR A 495 33.67 48.91 4.95
N ASP A 496 34.49 49.41 4.04
CA ASP A 496 35.26 50.65 4.18
C ASP A 496 34.27 51.83 4.28
N PRO A 497 34.15 52.52 5.44
CA PRO A 497 33.27 53.66 5.59
C PRO A 497 34.00 54.96 5.24
N SER A 498 34.67 55.00 4.08
CA SER A 498 35.46 56.16 3.67
C SER A 498 35.48 56.40 2.16
N ARG A 499 34.30 56.68 1.58
CA ARG A 499 34.18 57.56 0.40
C ARG A 499 32.89 58.37 0.49
N SER A 500 33.01 59.53 1.15
CA SER A 500 32.17 60.71 0.89
C SER A 500 32.76 61.51 -0.26
#